data_AF-A0A5C3KG59-F1
#
_entry.id   AF-A0A5C3KG59-F1
#
_cell.length_a   1.000
_cell.length_b   1.000
_cell.length_c   1.000
_cell.angle_alpha   90.00
_cell.angle_beta   90.00
_cell.angle_gamma   90.00
#
_symmetry.space_group_name_H-M   'P 1'
#
loop_
_entity.id
_entity.type
_entity.pdbx_description
1 polymer ?
#
loop_
_entity_poly.entity_id
_entity_poly.type
_entity_poly.pdbx_seq_one_letter_code
_entity_poly.pdbx_strand_id
1 'polypeptide(L)' 'GNTVPSTSVNEITGEVEMRHLDGMVNNFNNTILECIRCNMDIKYLGSSAAAKAVIYYITDYITKTQLKTHVTYAALQLAI' A
#
# COMPACT_ATOMS: atom_id res chain seq x y z
N GLY A 1 4.24 -9.92 -16.99
CA GLY A 1 3.98 -9.70 -15.54
C GLY A 1 4.86 -8.57 -15.07
N ASN A 2 4.55 -7.93 -13.95
CA ASN A 2 5.55 -7.10 -13.26
C ASN A 2 6.71 -8.03 -12.93
N THR A 3 7.82 -8.00 -13.64
CA THR A 3 8.99 -8.84 -13.32
C THR A 3 10.23 -8.02 -13.60
N VAL A 4 11.12 -7.94 -12.62
CA VAL A 4 12.41 -7.26 -12.72
C VAL A 4 13.51 -8.33 -12.75
N PRO A 5 14.23 -8.51 -13.87
CA PRO A 5 15.17 -9.63 -14.04
C PRO A 5 16.48 -9.47 -13.26
N SER A 6 16.83 -8.26 -12.84
CA SER A 6 18.09 -7.95 -12.17
C SER A 6 17.92 -6.81 -11.18
N THR A 7 18.65 -6.85 -10.07
CA THR A 7 18.68 -5.75 -9.12
C THR A 7 19.47 -4.58 -9.72
N SER A 8 18.94 -3.37 -9.62
CA SER A 8 19.58 -2.14 -10.09
C SER A 8 19.44 -1.03 -9.04
N VAL A 9 20.31 -0.03 -9.13
CA VAL A 9 20.18 1.20 -8.34
C VAL A 9 19.74 2.31 -9.28
N ASN A 10 18.69 3.02 -8.94
CA ASN A 10 18.27 4.21 -9.66
C ASN A 10 19.32 5.31 -9.42
N GLU A 11 20.02 5.73 -10.47
CA GLU A 11 21.12 6.70 -10.37
C GLU A 11 20.67 8.10 -9.94
N ILE A 12 19.39 8.43 -10.12
CA ILE A 12 18.81 9.73 -9.80
C ILE A 12 18.32 9.76 -8.34
N THR A 13 17.59 8.71 -7.92
CA THR A 13 16.97 8.66 -6.58
C THR A 13 17.82 7.94 -5.54
N GLY A 14 18.81 7.15 -5.98
CA GLY A 14 19.60 6.25 -5.13
C GLY A 14 18.83 5.03 -4.64
N GLU A 15 17.62 4.80 -5.12
CA GLU A 15 16.77 3.70 -4.69
C GLU A 15 17.20 2.38 -5.31
N VAL A 16 17.20 1.30 -4.51
CA VAL A 16 17.47 -0.05 -5.01
C VAL A 16 16.18 -0.67 -5.52
N GLU A 17 16.16 -1.01 -6.79
CA GLU A 17 15.13 -1.84 -7.40
C GLU A 17 15.60 -3.30 -7.37
N MET A 18 14.88 -4.14 -6.63
CA MET A 18 15.27 -5.53 -6.41
C MET A 18 14.79 -6.43 -7.55
N ARG A 19 15.62 -7.42 -7.94
CA ARG A 19 15.20 -8.50 -8.83
C ARG A 19 13.96 -9.20 -8.27
N HIS A 20 12.91 -9.33 -9.09
CA HIS A 20 11.77 -10.20 -8.82
C HIS A 20 11.32 -10.90 -10.11
N LEU A 21 11.34 -12.23 -10.09
CA LEU A 21 11.02 -13.07 -11.26
C LEU A 21 9.57 -13.54 -11.27
N ASP A 22 8.91 -13.43 -10.13
CA ASP A 22 7.49 -13.70 -9.98
C ASP A 22 6.75 -12.36 -9.92
N GLY A 23 5.82 -12.16 -10.87
CA GLY A 23 4.99 -10.97 -10.90
C GLY A 23 3.78 -10.98 -9.98
N MET A 24 3.56 -12.11 -9.30
CA MET A 24 2.57 -12.29 -8.25
C MET A 24 3.17 -12.11 -6.85
N VAL A 25 4.51 -12.07 -6.71
CA VAL A 25 5.15 -11.79 -5.42
C VAL A 25 4.68 -10.46 -4.83
N ASN A 26 4.40 -9.46 -5.68
CA ASN A 26 3.86 -8.17 -5.25
C ASN A 26 2.39 -7.95 -5.64
N ASN A 27 1.69 -8.95 -6.15
CA ASN A 27 0.29 -8.78 -6.53
C ASN A 27 -0.53 -10.03 -6.20
N PHE A 28 -1.58 -9.85 -5.41
CA PHE A 28 -2.70 -10.79 -5.20
C PHE A 28 -2.31 -12.29 -5.12
N ASN A 29 -1.65 -12.71 -4.04
CA ASN A 29 -1.49 -14.13 -3.73
C ASN A 29 -2.75 -14.63 -2.98
N ASN A 30 -3.54 -15.51 -3.61
CA ASN A 30 -4.78 -16.00 -3.01
C ASN A 30 -4.58 -16.71 -1.66
N THR A 31 -3.55 -17.53 -1.51
CA THR A 31 -3.30 -18.25 -0.26
C THR A 31 -3.01 -17.29 0.88
N ILE A 32 -2.15 -16.31 0.65
CA ILE A 32 -1.82 -15.33 1.68
C ILE A 32 -3.06 -14.46 1.96
N LEU A 33 -3.84 -14.04 0.95
CA LEU A 33 -5.07 -13.25 1.15
C LEU A 33 -6.13 -14.01 1.96
N GLU A 34 -6.26 -15.31 1.72
CA GLU A 34 -7.13 -16.19 2.50
C GLU A 34 -6.67 -16.29 3.96
N CYS A 35 -5.35 -16.37 4.19
CA CYS A 35 -4.77 -16.48 5.53
C CYS A 35 -4.86 -15.19 6.34
N ILE A 36 -4.40 -14.06 5.80
CA ILE A 36 -4.31 -12.79 6.56
C ILE A 36 -5.51 -11.86 6.38
N ARG A 37 -6.38 -12.10 5.39
CA ARG A 37 -7.63 -11.34 5.16
C ARG A 37 -7.45 -9.82 5.06
N CYS A 38 -6.26 -9.36 4.65
CA CYS A 38 -5.91 -7.95 4.47
C CYS A 38 -5.03 -7.77 3.23
N ASN A 39 -4.78 -6.52 2.82
CA ASN A 39 -3.92 -6.22 1.68
C ASN A 39 -2.46 -6.59 1.95
N MET A 40 -1.74 -7.03 0.92
CA MET A 40 -0.41 -7.64 1.05
C MET A 40 0.45 -7.20 -0.13
N ASP A 41 0.87 -5.94 -0.08
CA ASP A 41 1.91 -5.37 -0.91
C ASP A 41 3.21 -5.40 -0.10
N ILE A 42 4.29 -5.94 -0.68
CA ILE A 42 5.61 -5.98 -0.05
C ILE A 42 6.54 -5.13 -0.91
N LYS A 43 6.92 -3.97 -0.39
CA LYS A 43 7.78 -3.02 -1.08
C LYS A 43 9.07 -2.78 -0.28
N TYR A 44 10.21 -2.84 -0.98
CA TYR A 44 11.49 -2.42 -0.41
C TYR A 44 11.51 -0.89 -0.25
N LEU A 45 11.94 -0.41 0.93
CA LEU A 45 12.07 1.01 1.26
C LEU A 45 13.53 1.33 1.60
N GLY A 46 14.33 1.64 0.58
CA GLY A 46 15.76 1.91 0.73
C GLY A 46 16.09 3.35 1.18
N SER A 47 15.17 4.29 1.01
CA SER A 47 15.37 5.70 1.33
C SER A 47 14.62 6.08 2.62
N SER A 48 15.28 6.83 3.51
CA SER A 48 14.65 7.35 4.74
C SER A 48 13.50 8.30 4.44
N ALA A 49 13.59 9.07 3.35
CA ALA A 49 12.52 9.95 2.89
C ALA A 49 11.30 9.14 2.41
N ALA A 50 11.53 8.10 1.60
CA ALA A 50 10.48 7.21 1.12
C ALA A 50 9.80 6.47 2.28
N ALA A 51 10.59 5.93 3.21
CA ALA A 51 10.08 5.27 4.40
C ALA A 51 9.21 6.20 5.25
N LYS A 52 9.68 7.44 5.49
CA LYS A 52 8.91 8.45 6.24
C LYS A 52 7.60 8.80 5.54
N ALA A 53 7.63 9.01 4.22
CA ALA A 53 6.43 9.33 3.45
C ALA A 53 5.39 8.19 3.50
N VAL A 54 5.82 6.93 3.34
CA VAL A 54 4.94 5.76 3.39
C VAL A 54 4.35 5.57 4.78
N ILE A 55 5.16 5.64 5.84
CA ILE A 55 4.67 5.52 7.22
C ILE A 55 3.66 6.64 7.54
N TYR A 56 3.97 7.87 7.13
CA TYR A 56 3.05 9.01 7.33
C TYR A 56 1.72 8.79 6.62
N TYR A 57 1.76 8.37 5.36
CA TYR A 57 0.56 8.07 4.58
C TYR A 57 -0.30 6.96 5.20
N ILE A 58 0.32 5.84 5.59
CA ILE A 58 -0.39 4.73 6.25
C ILE A 58 -1.02 5.20 7.57
N THR A 59 -0.27 5.98 8.35
CA THR A 59 -0.75 6.51 9.64
C THR A 59 -1.92 7.46 9.43
N ASP A 60 -1.84 8.40 8.50
CA ASP A 60 -2.93 9.31 8.16
C ASP A 60 -4.18 8.54 7.72
N TYR A 61 -3.99 7.50 6.90
CA TYR A 61 -5.10 6.67 6.44
C TYR A 61 -5.77 5.88 7.58
N ILE A 62 -4.98 5.23 8.43
CA ILE A 62 -5.50 4.43 9.56
C ILE A 62 -6.17 5.32 10.60
N THR A 63 -5.60 6.50 10.86
CA THR A 63 -6.12 7.45 11.86
C THR A 63 -7.25 8.33 11.32
N LYS A 64 -7.54 8.25 10.02
CA LYS A 64 -8.63 8.98 9.38
C LYS A 64 -9.93 8.69 10.14
N THR A 65 -10.51 9.75 10.72
CA THR A 65 -11.75 9.63 11.46
C THR A 65 -12.85 9.11 10.53
N GLN A 66 -13.44 7.98 10.89
CA GLN A 66 -14.59 7.47 10.16
C GLN A 66 -15.73 8.49 10.28
N LEU A 67 -16.37 8.80 9.15
CA LEU A 67 -17.58 9.60 9.15
C LEU A 67 -18.59 8.87 10.05
N LYS A 68 -19.03 9.53 11.12
CA LYS A 68 -19.91 8.85 12.08
C LYS A 68 -21.19 8.47 11.36
N THR A 69 -21.54 7.19 11.35
CA THR A 69 -22.68 6.64 10.59
C THR A 69 -23.99 7.39 10.87
N HIS A 70 -24.18 7.89 12.10
CA HIS A 70 -25.36 8.70 12.44
C HIS A 70 -25.42 10.05 11.71
N VAL A 71 -24.27 10.68 11.42
CA VAL A 71 -24.20 11.94 10.64
C VAL A 71 -24.55 11.67 9.19
N THR A 72 -24.01 10.59 8.62
CA THR A 72 -24.32 10.15 7.25
C THR A 72 -25.81 9.83 7.10
N TYR A 73 -26.37 9.09 8.07
CA TYR A 73 -27.79 8.74 8.07
C TYR A 73 -28.70 9.97 8.19
N ALA A 74 -28.38 10.89 9.10
CA ALA A 74 -29.14 12.13 9.26
C ALA A 74 -29.13 12.99 7.99
N ALA A 75 -27.99 13.12 7.30
CA ALA A 75 -27.90 13.85 6.04
C ALA A 75 -28.73 13.19 4.92
N LEU A 76 -28.78 11.86 4.88
CA LEU A 76 -29.55 11.09 3.90
C LEU A 76 -31.06 11.26 4.11
N GLN A 77 -31.51 11.26 5.37
CA GLN A 77 -32.91 11.50 5.72
C GLN A 77 -33.38 12.93 5.38
N LEU A 78 -32.46 13.90 5.38
CA LEU A 78 -32.75 15.30 5.05
C LEU A 78 -32.73 15.58 3.53
N ALA A 79 -32.21 14.63 2.73
CA ALA A 79 -32.08 14.75 1.28
C ALA A 79 -33.26 14.12 0.51
N ILE A 80 -34.21 13.50 1.22
CA ILE A 80 -35.48 12.96 0.71
C ILE A 80 -36.59 13.96 1.06
#